data_AF-A0A7V9ZIW5-F1
#
_entry.id   AF-A0A7V9ZIW5-F1
#
_cell.length_a   1.000
_cell.length_b   1.000
_cell.length_c   1.000
_cell.angle_alpha   90.00
_cell.angle_beta   90.00
_cell.angle_gamma   90.00
#
_symmetry.space_group_name_H-M   'P 1'
#
loop_
_entity.id
_entity.type
_entity.pdbx_description
1 polymer ?
#
loop_
_entity_poly.entity_id
_entity_poly.type
_entity_poly.pdbx_seq_one_letter_code
_entity_poly.pdbx_strand_id
1 'polypeptide(L)'
;MLDRAFSAVFRNFSTLFLVAFLVAAPLHIGHAVMFEQVISVSELHPGIEGFPDERQVKSVGRAQLDAYRAASLGVLLLEVLLLPLMAGAARRAIRDDEEGKVPTATRAWRGALGELSGLFSGAARHPGVLLGGAAAAVVIGLLARRTGLVLTGFIPDDSDFIGVGLTNSLAHALALPLFFGVWAAATFDAPLDQKN
;
A
#
# COMPACT_ATOMS: atom_id res chain seq x y z
N MET A 1 -3.24 18.87 -14.73
CA MET A 1 -4.01 18.10 -13.73
C MET A 1 -3.13 17.06 -13.03
N LEU A 2 -2.50 16.12 -13.75
CA LEU A 2 -1.65 15.10 -13.14
C LEU A 2 -0.48 15.69 -12.32
N ASP A 3 0.24 16.67 -12.88
CA ASP A 3 1.34 17.37 -12.21
C ASP A 3 0.91 18.02 -10.88
N ARG A 4 -0.21 18.77 -10.91
CA ARG A 4 -0.85 19.33 -9.72
C ARG A 4 -1.21 18.28 -8.68
N ALA A 5 -1.80 17.15 -9.11
CA ALA A 5 -2.17 16.08 -8.21
C ALA A 5 -0.92 15.48 -7.53
N PHE A 6 0.15 15.24 -8.27
CA PHE A 6 1.41 14.80 -7.69
C PHE A 6 2.02 15.85 -6.76
N SER A 7 1.98 17.13 -7.13
CA SER A 7 2.46 18.20 -6.25
C SER A 7 1.72 18.22 -4.91
N ALA A 8 0.39 18.01 -4.90
CA ALA A 8 -0.39 17.90 -3.67
C ALA A 8 0.02 16.66 -2.84
N VAL A 9 0.25 15.53 -3.52
CA VAL A 9 0.74 14.29 -2.88
C VAL A 9 2.12 14.49 -2.27
N PHE A 10 3.08 15.07 -2.98
CA PHE A 10 4.43 15.29 -2.49
C PHE A 10 4.46 16.28 -1.33
N ARG A 11 3.68 17.35 -1.40
CA ARG A 11 3.55 18.31 -0.29
C ARG A 11 3.02 17.66 0.99
N ASN A 12 2.15 16.66 0.85
CA ASN A 12 1.53 15.94 1.96
C ASN A 12 2.13 14.54 2.20
N PHE A 13 3.25 14.19 1.57
CA PHE A 13 3.67 12.80 1.43
C PHE A 13 3.86 12.10 2.77
N SER A 14 4.52 12.74 3.74
CA SER A 14 4.75 12.16 5.06
C SER A 14 3.45 11.77 5.77
N THR A 15 2.40 12.60 5.66
CA THR A 15 1.09 12.31 6.25
C THR A 15 0.39 11.19 5.50
N LEU A 16 0.42 11.21 4.16
CA LEU A 16 -0.21 10.16 3.34
C LEU A 16 0.52 8.82 3.50
N PHE A 17 1.84 8.83 3.61
CA PHE A 17 2.66 7.67 3.96
C PHE A 17 2.21 7.09 5.30
N LEU A 18 2.03 7.91 6.33
CA LEU A 18 1.55 7.43 7.64
C LEU A 18 0.13 6.87 7.56
N VAL A 19 -0.76 7.48 6.76
CA VAL A 19 -2.11 6.94 6.50
C VAL A 19 -2.00 5.54 5.91
N ALA A 20 -1.17 5.34 4.89
CA ALA A 20 -0.97 4.04 4.25
C ALA A 20 -0.27 3.03 5.18
N PHE A 21 0.77 3.46 5.89
CA PHE A 21 1.58 2.62 6.76
C PHE A 21 0.77 2.04 7.93
N LEU A 22 -0.16 2.81 8.50
CA LEU A 22 -1.06 2.33 9.57
C LEU A 22 -1.96 1.17 9.15
N VAL A 23 -2.15 0.97 7.84
CA VAL A 23 -2.89 -0.16 7.26
C VAL A 23 -1.95 -1.24 6.76
N ALA A 24 -0.95 -0.87 5.95
CA ALA A 24 -0.04 -1.81 5.31
C ALA A 24 0.80 -2.57 6.35
N ALA A 25 1.34 -1.89 7.37
CA ALA A 25 2.20 -2.52 8.38
C ALA A 25 1.53 -3.67 9.11
N PRO A 26 0.36 -3.51 9.78
CA PRO A 26 -0.26 -4.62 10.48
C PRO A 26 -0.68 -5.76 9.55
N LEU A 27 -1.11 -5.46 8.31
CA LEU A 27 -1.50 -6.49 7.34
C LEU A 27 -0.31 -7.34 6.89
N HIS A 28 0.76 -6.71 6.43
CA HIS A 28 1.91 -7.43 5.85
C HIS A 28 2.80 -8.07 6.92
N ILE A 29 2.96 -7.43 8.09
CA ILE A 29 3.66 -8.05 9.23
C ILE A 29 2.84 -9.22 9.76
N GLY A 30 1.52 -9.06 9.95
CA GLY A 30 0.65 -10.15 10.42
C GLY A 30 0.65 -11.34 9.46
N HIS A 31 0.58 -11.07 8.15
CA HIS A 31 0.71 -12.10 7.13
C HIS A 31 2.07 -12.81 7.17
N ALA A 32 3.16 -12.06 7.34
CA ALA A 32 4.51 -12.65 7.42
C ALA A 32 4.71 -13.51 8.66
N VAL A 33 4.18 -13.09 9.81
CA VAL A 33 4.19 -13.89 11.06
C VAL A 33 3.37 -15.16 10.91
N MET A 34 2.16 -15.07 10.32
CA MET A 34 1.27 -16.22 10.14
C MET A 34 1.90 -17.30 9.22
N PHE A 35 2.74 -16.90 8.27
CA PHE A 35 3.35 -17.78 7.28
C PHE A 35 4.88 -17.79 7.33
N GLU A 36 5.45 -17.56 8.52
CA GLU A 36 6.90 -17.55 8.77
C GLU A 36 7.60 -18.78 8.16
N GLN A 37 7.08 -19.97 8.43
CA GLN A 37 7.64 -21.22 7.93
C GLN A 37 7.65 -21.28 6.40
N VAL A 38 6.60 -20.78 5.75
CA VAL A 38 6.50 -20.74 4.28
C VAL A 38 7.50 -19.76 3.70
N ILE A 39 7.69 -18.59 4.33
CA ILE A 39 8.68 -17.59 3.89
C ILE A 39 10.10 -18.12 4.04
N SER A 40 10.40 -18.82 5.15
CA SER A 40 11.73 -19.40 5.44
C SER A 40 12.18 -20.48 4.44
N VAL A 41 11.28 -20.97 3.59
CA VAL A 41 11.57 -21.94 2.53
C VAL A 41 11.23 -21.39 1.14
N SER A 42 11.19 -20.07 0.98
CA SER A 42 10.82 -19.39 -0.27
C SER A 42 11.61 -19.86 -1.49
N GLU A 43 12.91 -20.12 -1.33
CA GLU A 43 13.76 -20.65 -2.39
C GLU A 43 13.37 -22.07 -2.86
N LEU A 44 12.70 -22.83 -2.01
CA LEU A 44 12.28 -24.20 -2.27
C LEU A 44 10.84 -24.29 -2.79
N HIS A 45 10.09 -23.18 -2.87
CA HIS A 45 8.70 -23.18 -3.35
C HIS A 45 8.51 -23.91 -4.68
N PRO A 46 9.32 -23.69 -5.74
CA PRO A 46 9.15 -24.42 -7.00
C PRO A 46 9.31 -25.94 -6.86
N GLY A 47 10.16 -26.39 -5.92
CA GLY A 47 10.36 -27.81 -5.64
C GLY A 47 9.20 -28.41 -4.84
N ILE A 48 8.67 -27.67 -3.86
CA ILE A 48 7.54 -28.10 -3.02
C ILE A 48 6.25 -28.22 -3.83
N GLU A 49 6.05 -27.38 -4.85
CA GLU A 49 4.88 -27.46 -5.74
C GLU A 49 4.75 -28.81 -6.46
N GLY A 50 5.89 -29.45 -6.76
CA GLY A 50 5.96 -30.76 -7.41
C GLY A 50 5.95 -31.95 -6.45
N PHE A 51 5.80 -31.74 -5.15
CA PHE A 51 5.79 -32.82 -4.17
C PHE A 51 4.51 -33.66 -4.23
N PRO A 52 4.57 -34.96 -3.87
CA PRO A 52 3.39 -35.70 -3.44
C PRO A 52 2.74 -34.99 -2.24
N ASP A 53 1.41 -35.08 -2.11
CA ASP A 53 0.63 -34.28 -1.15
C ASP A 53 1.05 -34.45 0.32
N GLU A 54 1.65 -35.59 0.66
CA GLU A 54 2.12 -35.93 2.01
C GLU A 54 3.54 -35.43 2.33
N ARG A 55 4.32 -35.06 1.31
CA ARG A 55 5.73 -34.66 1.50
C ARG A 55 5.82 -33.18 1.89
N GLN A 56 6.63 -32.91 2.91
CA GLN A 56 6.82 -31.57 3.46
C GLN A 56 8.31 -31.28 3.70
N VAL A 57 8.68 -30.00 3.69
CA VAL A 57 9.99 -29.50 4.13
C VAL A 57 9.75 -28.43 5.18
N LYS A 58 10.34 -28.58 6.37
CA LYS A 58 10.08 -27.71 7.54
C LYS A 58 8.56 -27.49 7.79
N SER A 59 7.76 -28.56 7.72
CA SER A 59 6.30 -28.53 7.87
C SER A 59 5.53 -27.78 6.76
N VAL A 60 6.20 -27.41 5.66
CA VAL A 60 5.60 -26.77 4.48
C VAL A 60 5.45 -27.79 3.35
N GLY A 61 4.20 -28.05 2.96
CA GLY A 61 3.81 -28.79 1.76
C GLY A 61 2.93 -27.94 0.84
N ARG A 62 2.30 -28.59 -0.15
CA ARG A 62 1.45 -27.90 -1.14
C ARG A 62 0.27 -27.15 -0.52
N ALA A 63 -0.39 -27.76 0.47
CA ALA A 63 -1.52 -27.14 1.17
C ALA A 63 -1.13 -25.82 1.85
N GLN A 64 0.06 -25.74 2.46
CA GLN A 64 0.55 -24.52 3.10
C GLN A 64 0.90 -23.44 2.07
N LEU A 65 1.44 -23.81 0.90
CA LEU A 65 1.67 -22.87 -0.20
C LEU A 65 0.36 -22.31 -0.76
N ASP A 66 -0.65 -23.15 -0.93
CA ASP A 66 -1.97 -22.71 -1.41
C ASP A 66 -2.67 -21.82 -0.39
N ALA A 67 -2.59 -22.14 0.90
CA ALA A 67 -3.07 -21.28 1.97
C ALA A 67 -2.36 -19.92 1.99
N TYR A 68 -1.03 -19.90 1.82
CA TYR A 68 -0.23 -18.68 1.71
C TYR A 68 -0.66 -17.82 0.51
N ARG A 69 -0.87 -18.43 -0.66
CA ARG A 69 -1.35 -17.73 -1.86
C ARG A 69 -2.75 -17.17 -1.68
N ALA A 70 -3.67 -17.95 -1.11
CA ALA A 70 -5.03 -17.51 -0.81
C ALA A 70 -5.04 -16.35 0.20
N ALA A 71 -4.22 -16.43 1.26
CA ALA A 71 -4.08 -15.34 2.22
C ALA A 71 -3.48 -14.08 1.59
N SER A 72 -2.47 -14.22 0.73
CA SER A 72 -1.89 -13.10 -0.03
C SER A 72 -2.93 -12.40 -0.91
N LEU A 73 -3.78 -13.17 -1.59
CA LEU A 73 -4.92 -12.62 -2.34
C LEU A 73 -5.92 -11.93 -1.42
N GLY A 74 -6.20 -12.49 -0.24
CA GLY A 74 -7.04 -11.87 0.78
C GLY A 74 -6.52 -10.51 1.24
N VAL A 75 -5.21 -10.40 1.51
CA VAL A 75 -4.54 -9.13 1.86
C VAL A 75 -4.71 -8.12 0.73
N LEU A 76 -4.45 -8.51 -0.52
CA LEU A 76 -4.61 -7.64 -1.69
C LEU A 76 -6.06 -7.14 -1.83
N LEU A 77 -7.05 -8.03 -1.71
CA LEU A 77 -8.46 -7.65 -1.77
C LEU A 77 -8.83 -6.66 -0.68
N LEU A 78 -8.34 -6.88 0.55
CA LEU A 78 -8.56 -5.96 1.65
C LEU A 78 -7.92 -4.60 1.39
N GLU A 79 -6.70 -4.54 0.87
CA GLU A 79 -6.06 -3.27 0.49
C GLU A 79 -6.89 -2.52 -0.56
N VAL A 80 -7.36 -3.22 -1.60
CA VAL A 80 -8.21 -2.64 -2.65
C VAL A 80 -9.51 -2.10 -2.07
N LEU A 81 -10.15 -2.84 -1.15
CA LEU A 81 -11.37 -2.41 -0.48
C LEU A 81 -11.16 -1.17 0.41
N LEU A 82 -9.95 -0.98 0.94
CA LEU A 82 -9.60 0.17 1.78
C LEU A 82 -9.15 1.40 0.98
N LEU A 83 -8.87 1.28 -0.33
CA LEU A 83 -8.46 2.40 -1.19
C LEU A 83 -9.41 3.60 -1.15
N PRO A 84 -10.75 3.44 -1.24
CA PRO A 84 -11.66 4.59 -1.16
C PRO A 84 -11.55 5.31 0.19
N LEU A 85 -11.41 4.54 1.28
CA LEU A 85 -11.27 5.10 2.62
C LEU A 85 -9.96 5.86 2.78
N MET A 86 -8.85 5.32 2.26
CA MET A 86 -7.56 6.02 2.23
C MET A 86 -7.59 7.28 1.35
N ALA A 87 -8.30 7.24 0.22
CA ALA A 87 -8.52 8.42 -0.61
C ALA A 87 -9.35 9.49 0.12
N GLY A 88 -10.37 9.09 0.90
CA GLY A 88 -11.11 9.99 1.78
C GLY A 88 -10.21 10.63 2.85
N ALA A 89 -9.35 9.84 3.50
CA ALA A 89 -8.37 10.35 4.45
C ALA A 89 -7.37 11.31 3.78
N ALA A 90 -6.90 11.00 2.58
CA ALA A 90 -5.99 11.86 1.83
C ALA A 90 -6.64 13.19 1.43
N ARG A 91 -7.91 13.16 1.00
CA ARG A 91 -8.68 14.36 0.68
C ARG A 91 -8.79 15.27 1.90
N ARG A 92 -9.01 14.68 3.08
CA ARG A 92 -9.01 15.43 4.34
C ARG A 92 -7.66 16.06 4.63
N ALA A 93 -6.57 15.31 4.51
CA ALA A 93 -5.22 15.80 4.76
C ALA A 93 -4.86 16.96 3.82
N ILE A 94 -5.14 16.83 2.53
CA ILE A 94 -4.91 17.86 1.51
C ILE A 94 -5.74 19.12 1.82
N ARG A 95 -7.02 18.97 2.20
CA ARG A 95 -7.86 20.11 2.58
C ARG A 95 -7.34 20.81 3.84
N ASP A 96 -6.96 20.06 4.87
CA ASP A 96 -6.43 20.65 6.11
C ASP A 96 -5.15 21.47 5.82
N ASP A 97 -4.26 20.95 4.95
CA ASP A 97 -3.06 21.66 4.47
C ASP A 97 -3.40 22.94 3.69
N GLU A 98 -4.38 22.90 2.79
CA GLU A 98 -4.87 24.09 2.06
C GLU A 98 -5.52 25.15 2.97
N GLU A 99 -6.14 24.72 4.06
CA GLU A 99 -6.69 25.60 5.08
C GLU A 99 -5.63 26.17 6.05
N GLY A 100 -4.34 25.86 5.82
CA GLY A 100 -3.22 26.28 6.67
C GLY A 100 -3.13 25.54 7.99
N LYS A 101 -3.83 24.41 8.14
CA LYS A 101 -3.77 23.55 9.33
C LYS A 101 -2.67 22.51 9.15
N VAL A 102 -2.08 22.06 10.25
CA VAL A 102 -1.11 20.95 10.22
C VAL A 102 -1.84 19.64 9.86
N PRO A 103 -1.54 19.01 8.71
CA PRO A 103 -2.14 17.74 8.33
C PRO A 103 -1.59 16.62 9.21
N THR A 104 -2.47 15.80 9.80
CA THR A 104 -2.06 14.63 10.59
C THR A 104 -2.83 13.38 10.17
N ALA A 105 -2.17 12.23 10.21
CA ALA A 105 -2.79 10.96 9.82
C ALA A 105 -4.00 10.61 10.69
N THR A 106 -3.95 10.95 11.99
CA THR A 106 -5.05 10.71 12.94
C THR A 106 -6.30 11.53 12.61
N ARG A 107 -6.14 12.80 12.23
CA ARG A 107 -7.27 13.65 11.80
C ARG A 107 -7.80 13.20 10.44
N ALA A 108 -6.91 12.84 9.52
CA ALA A 108 -7.26 12.31 8.22
C ALA A 108 -8.17 11.09 8.33
N TRP A 109 -7.80 10.10 9.16
CA TRP A 109 -8.60 8.91 9.40
C TRP A 109 -9.96 9.21 10.06
N ARG A 110 -10.01 10.14 11.02
CA ARG A 110 -11.28 10.49 11.71
C ARG A 110 -12.33 11.07 10.76
N GLY A 111 -11.90 11.79 9.73
CA GLY A 111 -12.79 12.41 8.73
C GLY A 111 -13.02 11.58 7.47
N ALA A 112 -12.34 10.44 7.32
CA ALA A 112 -12.23 9.74 6.04
C ALA A 112 -13.58 9.36 5.41
N LEU A 113 -14.53 8.86 6.22
CA LEU A 113 -15.86 8.46 5.76
C LEU A 113 -16.68 9.65 5.24
N GLY A 114 -16.57 10.82 5.87
CA GLY A 114 -17.28 12.03 5.45
C GLY A 114 -16.80 12.57 4.11
N GLU A 115 -15.55 12.28 3.74
CA GLU A 115 -14.92 12.74 2.51
C GLU A 115 -15.15 11.81 1.31
N LEU A 116 -15.82 10.66 1.49
CA LEU A 116 -16.07 9.69 0.41
C LEU A 116 -17.01 10.25 -0.67
N SER A 117 -17.92 11.15 -0.27
CA SER A 117 -18.86 11.78 -1.19
C SER A 117 -18.11 12.61 -2.25
N GLY A 118 -18.28 12.26 -3.52
CA GLY A 118 -17.63 12.94 -4.65
C GLY A 118 -16.24 12.42 -5.05
N LEU A 119 -15.67 11.42 -4.34
CA LEU A 119 -14.44 10.75 -4.81
C LEU A 119 -14.64 10.06 -6.15
N PHE A 120 -15.77 9.36 -6.31
CA PHE A 120 -16.06 8.59 -7.52
C PHE A 120 -16.43 9.49 -8.71
N SER A 121 -17.04 10.65 -8.47
CA SER A 121 -17.32 11.61 -9.55
C SER A 121 -16.04 12.29 -10.06
N GLY A 122 -15.10 12.64 -9.18
CA GLY A 122 -13.78 13.15 -9.59
C GLY A 122 -12.96 12.10 -10.36
N ALA A 123 -12.97 10.85 -9.90
CA ALA A 123 -12.36 9.72 -10.61
C ALA A 123 -12.88 9.56 -12.04
N ALA A 124 -14.20 9.61 -12.22
CA ALA A 124 -14.84 9.45 -13.52
C ALA A 124 -14.50 10.60 -14.49
N ARG A 125 -14.30 11.82 -13.99
CA ARG A 125 -13.94 12.98 -14.81
C ARG A 125 -12.49 12.97 -15.27
N HIS A 126 -11.59 12.36 -14.49
CA HIS A 126 -10.15 12.40 -14.74
C HIS A 126 -9.51 11.00 -14.71
N PRO A 127 -9.93 10.06 -15.58
CA PRO A 127 -9.41 8.70 -15.57
C PRO A 127 -7.90 8.63 -15.87
N GLY A 128 -7.39 9.50 -16.75
CA GLY A 128 -5.96 9.58 -17.05
C GLY A 128 -5.09 9.96 -15.85
N VAL A 129 -5.65 10.70 -14.89
CA VAL A 129 -4.94 11.08 -13.66
C VAL A 129 -4.79 9.87 -12.74
N LEU A 130 -5.83 9.06 -12.62
CA LEU A 130 -5.79 7.79 -11.88
C LEU A 130 -4.84 6.77 -12.50
N LEU A 131 -4.84 6.67 -13.83
CA LEU A 131 -3.89 5.79 -14.55
C LEU A 131 -2.44 6.23 -14.30
N GLY A 132 -2.16 7.54 -14.33
CA GLY A 132 -0.85 8.08 -13.99
C GLY A 132 -0.44 7.77 -12.55
N GLY A 133 -1.35 7.96 -11.59
CA GLY A 133 -1.11 7.61 -10.19
C GLY A 133 -0.91 6.11 -9.98
N ALA A 134 -1.68 5.26 -10.66
CA ALA A 134 -1.56 3.81 -10.59
C ALA A 134 -0.22 3.33 -11.18
N ALA A 135 0.17 3.86 -12.33
CA ALA A 135 1.46 3.56 -12.95
C ALA A 135 2.62 3.96 -12.03
N ALA A 136 2.58 5.15 -11.44
CA ALA A 136 3.58 5.61 -10.49
C ALA A 136 3.64 4.72 -9.24
N ALA A 137 2.48 4.39 -8.66
CA ALA A 137 2.39 3.49 -7.50
C ALA A 137 2.99 2.11 -7.80
N VAL A 138 2.69 1.52 -8.97
CA VAL A 138 3.27 0.23 -9.39
C VAL A 138 4.79 0.33 -9.52
N VAL A 139 5.30 1.35 -10.21
CA VAL A 139 6.75 1.53 -10.41
C VAL A 139 7.47 1.70 -9.07
N ILE A 140 6.98 2.60 -8.22
CA ILE A 140 7.59 2.86 -6.91
C ILE A 140 7.46 1.65 -5.98
N GLY A 141 6.31 0.97 -5.98
CA GLY A 141 6.11 -0.24 -5.18
C GLY A 141 7.06 -1.37 -5.59
N LEU A 142 7.25 -1.58 -6.90
CA LEU A 142 8.20 -2.57 -7.41
C LEU A 142 9.64 -2.21 -7.05
N LEU A 143 10.04 -0.95 -7.21
CA LEU A 143 11.38 -0.49 -6.85
C LEU A 143 11.64 -0.62 -5.34
N ALA A 144 10.71 -0.18 -4.51
CA ALA A 144 10.82 -0.27 -3.06
C ALA A 144 10.89 -1.73 -2.60
N ARG A 145 10.05 -2.60 -3.16
CA ARG A 145 10.06 -4.03 -2.84
C ARG A 145 11.37 -4.70 -3.27
N ARG A 146 11.84 -4.44 -4.49
CA ARG A 146 13.11 -5.00 -4.99
C ARG A 146 14.29 -4.56 -4.12
N THR A 147 14.37 -3.27 -3.81
CA THR A 147 15.43 -2.73 -2.93
C THR A 147 15.34 -3.33 -1.54
N GLY A 148 14.14 -3.42 -0.95
CA GLY A 148 13.95 -4.00 0.38
C GLY A 148 14.34 -5.47 0.43
N LEU A 149 13.94 -6.29 -0.55
CA LEU A 149 14.29 -7.72 -0.59
C LEU A 149 15.80 -7.96 -0.77
N VAL A 150 16.52 -7.06 -1.45
CA VAL A 150 17.99 -7.14 -1.49
C VAL A 150 18.57 -6.90 -0.09
N LEU A 151 17.96 -6.03 0.71
CA LEU A 151 18.40 -5.74 2.07
C LEU A 151 18.01 -6.84 3.07
N THR A 152 16.92 -7.58 2.84
CA THR A 152 16.54 -8.70 3.73
C THR A 152 17.51 -9.87 3.64
N GLY A 153 18.24 -10.03 2.54
CA GLY A 153 19.28 -11.05 2.39
C GLY A 153 20.47 -10.91 3.37
N PHE A 154 20.54 -9.83 4.15
CA PHE A 154 21.52 -9.65 5.23
C PHE A 154 20.97 -10.02 6.61
N ILE A 155 19.70 -10.43 6.71
CA ILE A 155 19.05 -10.84 7.95
C ILE A 155 19.24 -12.35 8.12
N PRO A 156 19.51 -12.85 9.34
CA PRO A 156 19.57 -14.29 9.60
C PRO A 156 18.27 -15.02 9.22
N ASP A 157 18.39 -16.27 8.76
CA ASP A 157 17.28 -17.10 8.25
C ASP A 157 16.11 -17.26 9.25
N ASP A 158 16.38 -17.19 10.55
CA ASP A 158 15.38 -17.31 11.61
C ASP A 158 14.49 -16.05 11.74
N SER A 159 14.89 -14.94 11.13
CA SER A 159 14.25 -13.63 11.26
C SER A 159 13.87 -13.01 9.91
N ASP A 160 14.15 -13.69 8.79
CA ASP A 160 13.89 -13.18 7.43
C ASP A 160 12.40 -12.83 7.21
N PHE A 161 11.48 -13.55 7.86
CA PHE A 161 10.04 -13.26 7.79
C PHE A 161 9.71 -11.82 8.25
N ILE A 162 10.42 -11.30 9.25
CA ILE A 162 10.26 -9.92 9.72
C ILE A 162 10.72 -8.94 8.64
N GLY A 163 11.87 -9.24 8.02
CA GLY A 163 12.40 -8.46 6.91
C GLY A 163 11.46 -8.39 5.72
N VAL A 164 10.89 -9.53 5.32
CA VAL A 164 9.92 -9.64 4.23
C VAL A 164 8.64 -8.87 4.57
N GLY A 165 8.11 -9.04 5.79
CA GLY A 165 6.91 -8.32 6.25
C GLY A 165 7.11 -6.80 6.24
N LEU A 166 8.22 -6.31 6.79
CA LEU A 166 8.56 -4.88 6.78
C LEU A 166 8.79 -4.35 5.37
N THR A 167 9.47 -5.10 4.51
CA THR A 167 9.70 -4.72 3.11
C THR A 167 8.39 -4.52 2.36
N ASN A 168 7.45 -5.47 2.47
CA ASN A 168 6.15 -5.35 1.82
C ASN A 168 5.34 -4.19 2.41
N SER A 169 5.37 -4.02 3.74
CA SER A 169 4.72 -2.91 4.44
C SER A 169 5.19 -1.55 3.92
N LEU A 170 6.51 -1.36 3.83
CA LEU A 170 7.12 -0.12 3.36
C LEU A 170 6.89 0.10 1.87
N ALA A 171 7.02 -0.94 1.05
CA ALA A 171 6.77 -0.84 -0.38
C ALA A 171 5.34 -0.37 -0.68
N HIS A 172 4.35 -0.93 0.02
CA HIS A 172 2.96 -0.51 -0.11
C HIS A 172 2.72 0.88 0.49
N ALA A 173 3.29 1.19 1.66
CA ALA A 173 3.14 2.51 2.28
C ALA A 173 3.77 3.64 1.46
N LEU A 174 4.83 3.37 0.69
CA LEU A 174 5.45 4.32 -0.24
C LEU A 174 4.64 4.47 -1.54
N ALA A 175 4.09 3.36 -2.05
CA ALA A 175 3.39 3.31 -3.33
C ALA A 175 1.96 3.85 -3.26
N LEU A 176 1.17 3.39 -2.28
CA LEU A 176 -0.26 3.68 -2.18
C LEU A 176 -0.60 5.18 -2.17
N PRO A 177 0.17 6.06 -1.48
CA PRO A 177 -0.06 7.51 -1.53
C PRO A 177 -0.10 8.10 -2.94
N LEU A 178 0.70 7.55 -3.86
CA LEU A 178 0.76 8.00 -5.25
C LEU A 178 -0.51 7.65 -6.04
N PHE A 179 -1.28 6.68 -5.57
CA PHE A 179 -2.58 6.36 -6.16
C PHE A 179 -3.72 7.07 -5.42
N PHE A 180 -3.91 6.80 -4.13
CA PHE A 180 -5.08 7.33 -3.42
C PHE A 180 -4.99 8.85 -3.19
N GLY A 181 -3.77 9.40 -3.07
CA GLY A 181 -3.56 10.84 -2.93
C GLY A 181 -3.83 11.56 -4.25
N VAL A 182 -3.44 10.97 -5.38
CA VAL A 182 -3.79 11.47 -6.72
C VAL A 182 -5.30 11.38 -6.96
N TRP A 183 -5.94 10.28 -6.53
CA TRP A 183 -7.39 10.14 -6.57
C TRP A 183 -8.10 11.24 -5.76
N ALA A 184 -7.65 11.48 -4.52
CA ALA A 184 -8.17 12.56 -3.70
C ALA A 184 -7.98 13.94 -4.37
N ALA A 185 -6.78 14.22 -4.87
CA ALA A 185 -6.45 15.48 -5.52
C ALA A 185 -7.26 15.74 -6.80
N ALA A 186 -7.62 14.69 -7.54
CA ALA A 186 -8.45 14.78 -8.74
C ALA A 186 -9.90 15.25 -8.47
N THR A 187 -10.32 15.36 -7.21
CA THR A 187 -11.65 15.87 -6.84
C THR A 187 -11.72 17.39 -6.65
N PHE A 188 -10.59 18.09 -6.67
CA PHE A 188 -10.55 19.55 -6.50
C PHE A 188 -10.58 20.24 -7.89
N ASP A 189 -11.71 20.84 -8.24
CA ASP A 189 -11.95 21.47 -9.55
C ASP A 189 -11.24 22.85 -9.72
N ALA A 190 -10.79 23.51 -8.64
CA ALA A 190 -10.18 24.85 -8.69
C ALA A 190 -8.63 24.82 -8.79
N PRO A 191 -7.98 25.83 -9.39
CA PRO A 191 -6.52 25.98 -9.30
C PRO A 191 -6.10 26.12 -7.83
N LEU A 192 -5.26 25.19 -7.38
CA LEU A 192 -4.68 25.11 -6.03
C LEU A 192 -3.66 26.23 -5.73
N ASP A 193 -3.77 27.37 -6.41
CA ASP A 193 -2.75 28.43 -6.43
C ASP A 193 -3.33 29.85 -6.62
N GLN A 194 -4.53 30.09 -6.09
CA GLN A 194 -5.08 31.45 -5.98
C GLN A 194 -5.60 31.72 -4.57
N LYS A 195 -4.70 31.73 -3.59
CA LYS A 195 -4.87 32.59 -2.42
C LYS A 195 -3.52 33.25 -2.13
N ASN A 196 -3.57 34.57 -2.16
CA ASN A 196 -2.50 35.55 -1.94
C ASN A 196 -1.56 35.19 -0.79
#